data_AF-A0A2E5ANT1-F1
#
_entry.id   AF-A0A2E5ANT1-F1
#
_cell.length_a   1.000
_cell.length_b   1.000
_cell.length_c   1.000
_cell.angle_alpha   90.00
_cell.angle_beta   90.00
_cell.angle_gamma   90.00
#
_symmetry.space_group_name_H-M   'P 1'
#
loop_
_entity.id
_entity.type
_entity.pdbx_description
1 polymer ?
#
loop_
_entity_poly.entity_id
_entity_poly.type
_entity_poly.pdbx_seq_one_letter_code
_entity_poly.pdbx_strand_id
1 'polypeptide(L)'
;MKLLTENERFREYLMGFDEYKLCEEAKEYIPTEIKRQSLISCAEYLSHYIVDNLNEDAVDIEAPESLQQEQVVTYIKSLTRKTVQDFYHAYMESYGVIEDLMILNEHNRLHLLFQLTPYSFEYLELLNREILN
;
A
#
# COMPACT_ATOMS: atom_id res chain seq x y z
N MET A 1 -14.10 -16.06 -10.15
CA MET A 1 -14.88 -14.86 -9.73
C MET A 1 -14.28 -13.60 -10.34
N LYS A 2 -15.06 -12.78 -11.06
CA LYS A 2 -14.55 -11.49 -11.61
C LYS A 2 -13.89 -10.59 -10.57
N LEU A 3 -14.30 -10.72 -9.30
CA LEU A 3 -13.72 -10.00 -8.17
C LEU A 3 -12.20 -10.22 -8.01
N LEU A 4 -11.67 -11.43 -8.25
CA LEU A 4 -10.22 -11.67 -8.09
C LEU A 4 -9.43 -11.36 -9.35
N THR A 5 -10.07 -11.39 -10.52
CA THR A 5 -9.41 -11.22 -11.82
C THR A 5 -9.54 -9.80 -12.39
N GLU A 6 -10.52 -9.01 -11.94
CA GLU A 6 -10.76 -7.62 -12.38
C GLU A 6 -10.36 -6.66 -11.24
N ASN A 7 -9.34 -5.81 -11.48
CA ASN A 7 -8.83 -4.86 -10.47
C ASN A 7 -9.91 -3.91 -9.96
N GLU A 8 -10.79 -3.43 -10.84
CA GLU A 8 -11.87 -2.50 -10.46
C GLU A 8 -12.80 -3.10 -9.42
N ARG A 9 -13.28 -4.33 -9.66
CA ARG A 9 -14.13 -5.02 -8.69
C ARG A 9 -13.39 -5.35 -7.40
N PHE A 10 -12.13 -5.75 -7.50
CA PHE A 10 -11.31 -6.04 -6.32
C PHE A 10 -11.17 -4.81 -5.44
N ARG A 11 -10.82 -3.67 -6.04
CA ARG A 11 -10.74 -2.35 -5.41
C ARG A 11 -12.05 -1.98 -4.72
N GLU A 12 -13.16 -2.00 -5.46
CA GLU A 12 -14.49 -1.65 -4.90
C GLU A 12 -14.86 -2.52 -3.70
N TYR A 13 -14.52 -3.81 -3.75
CA TYR A 13 -14.77 -4.72 -2.64
C TYR A 13 -13.91 -4.41 -1.42
N LEU A 14 -12.62 -4.10 -1.62
CA LEU A 14 -11.71 -3.70 -0.52
C LEU A 14 -12.15 -2.39 0.15
N MET A 15 -12.70 -1.44 -0.62
CA MET A 15 -13.24 -0.19 -0.09
C MET A 15 -14.45 -0.38 0.84
N GLY A 16 -15.08 -1.56 0.82
CA GLY A 16 -16.17 -1.90 1.73
C GLY A 16 -15.74 -2.40 3.11
N PHE A 17 -14.44 -2.60 3.35
CA PHE A 17 -13.92 -3.05 4.64
C PHE A 17 -13.66 -1.88 5.60
N ASP A 18 -13.60 -2.21 6.89
CA ASP A 18 -13.07 -1.30 7.91
C ASP A 18 -11.61 -0.92 7.57
N GLU A 19 -11.35 0.39 7.51
CA GLU A 19 -10.07 0.92 7.03
C GLU A 19 -8.89 0.52 7.90
N TYR A 20 -9.09 0.49 9.21
CA TYR A 20 -8.05 0.11 10.16
C TYR A 20 -7.68 -1.36 9.97
N LYS A 21 -8.68 -2.26 9.97
CA LYS A 21 -8.45 -3.69 9.72
C LYS A 21 -7.81 -3.95 8.36
N LEU A 22 -8.25 -3.25 7.32
CA LEU A 22 -7.68 -3.37 5.98
C LEU A 22 -6.20 -3.00 5.98
N CYS A 23 -5.83 -1.87 6.57
CA CYS A 23 -4.45 -1.42 6.61
C CYS A 23 -3.55 -2.38 7.39
N GLU A 24 -3.98 -2.85 8.56
CA GLU A 24 -3.19 -3.75 9.40
C GLU A 24 -2.86 -5.07 8.69
N GLU A 25 -3.83 -5.66 7.99
CA GLU A 25 -3.65 -6.95 7.32
C GLU A 25 -3.00 -6.81 5.94
N ALA A 26 -3.35 -5.77 5.18
CA ALA A 26 -3.03 -5.71 3.76
C ALA A 26 -1.65 -5.12 3.46
N LYS A 27 -1.13 -4.22 4.31
CA LYS A 27 0.15 -3.56 4.06
C LYS A 27 1.31 -4.56 3.96
N GLU A 28 1.24 -5.71 4.62
CA GLU A 28 2.27 -6.76 4.55
C GLU A 28 2.33 -7.48 3.20
N TYR A 29 1.25 -7.49 2.43
CA TYR A 29 1.23 -8.11 1.11
C TYR A 29 1.94 -7.28 0.04
N ILE A 30 2.19 -6.00 0.31
CA ILE A 30 2.78 -5.07 -0.66
C ILE A 30 4.30 -5.20 -0.60
N PRO A 31 4.97 -5.57 -1.72
CA PRO A 31 6.42 -5.67 -1.76
C PRO A 31 7.09 -4.33 -1.41
N THR A 32 8.24 -4.38 -0.71
CA THR A 32 8.94 -3.15 -0.30
C THR A 32 9.28 -2.22 -1.46
N GLU A 33 9.51 -2.75 -2.66
CA GLU A 33 9.77 -1.92 -3.84
C GLU A 33 8.55 -1.12 -4.28
N ILE A 34 7.36 -1.71 -4.21
CA ILE A 34 6.10 -1.00 -4.48
C ILE A 34 5.87 0.05 -3.41
N LYS A 35 6.07 -0.30 -2.12
CA LYS A 35 6.02 0.67 -1.01
C LYS A 35 6.92 1.88 -1.26
N ARG A 36 8.16 1.66 -1.72
CA ARG A 36 9.11 2.72 -2.05
C ARG A 36 8.61 3.58 -3.19
N GLN A 37 8.11 2.96 -4.26
CA GLN A 37 7.61 3.68 -5.43
C GLN A 37 6.40 4.54 -5.09
N SER A 38 5.48 4.04 -4.26
CA SER A 38 4.29 4.78 -3.83
C SER A 38 4.66 5.96 -2.93
N LEU A 39 5.60 5.79 -1.99
CA LEU A 39 6.14 6.92 -1.22
C LEU A 39 6.81 7.97 -2.14
N ILE A 40 7.59 7.54 -3.14
CA ILE A 40 8.17 8.45 -4.15
C ILE A 40 7.07 9.20 -4.93
N SER A 41 5.96 8.53 -5.26
CA SER A 41 4.85 9.17 -5.97
C SER A 41 4.16 10.24 -5.13
N CYS A 42 4.24 10.14 -3.80
CA CYS A 42 3.73 11.13 -2.85
C CYS A 42 4.76 12.19 -2.45
N ALA A 43 5.94 12.26 -3.11
CA ALA A 43 7.06 13.07 -2.67
C ALA A 43 6.73 14.56 -2.44
N GLU A 44 5.78 15.11 -3.21
CA GLU A 44 5.33 16.51 -3.08
C GLU A 44 4.67 16.83 -1.72
N TYR A 45 4.20 15.83 -0.97
CA TYR A 45 3.52 16.01 0.32
C TYR A 45 4.33 15.53 1.53
N LEU A 46 5.56 15.02 1.31
CA LEU A 46 6.30 14.29 2.33
C LEU A 46 7.37 15.10 3.07
N SER A 47 7.69 16.31 2.62
CA SER A 47 8.78 17.13 3.20
C SER A 47 8.63 17.30 4.72
N HIS A 48 7.50 17.84 5.17
CA HIS A 48 7.23 18.06 6.60
C HIS A 48 7.19 16.76 7.39
N TYR A 49 6.53 15.74 6.86
CA TYR A 49 6.46 14.44 7.54
C TYR A 49 7.85 13.85 7.78
N ILE A 50 8.74 13.90 6.78
CA ILE A 50 10.10 13.37 6.88
C ILE A 50 10.89 14.13 7.94
N VAL A 51 10.84 15.47 7.92
CA VAL A 51 11.57 16.31 8.88
C VAL A 51 11.07 16.08 10.30
N ASP A 52 9.75 16.01 10.49
CA ASP A 52 9.14 15.88 11.82
C ASP A 52 9.28 14.48 12.43
N ASN A 53 9.33 13.42 11.62
CA ASN A 53 9.20 12.04 12.10
C ASN A 53 10.39 11.12 11.80
N LEU A 54 11.26 11.47 10.85
CA LEU A 54 12.31 10.57 10.37
C LEU A 54 13.70 11.19 10.48
N ASN A 55 13.93 12.35 9.88
CA ASN A 55 15.22 13.02 9.87
C ASN A 55 15.05 14.52 9.57
N GLU A 56 15.35 15.35 10.57
CA GLU A 56 15.22 16.81 10.50
C GLU A 56 16.09 17.46 9.42
N ASP A 57 17.23 16.83 9.07
CA ASP A 57 18.20 17.36 8.10
C ASP A 57 18.00 16.83 6.68
N ALA A 58 17.00 15.98 6.44
CA ALA A 58 16.84 15.30 5.15
C ALA A 58 16.29 16.19 4.03
N VAL A 59 15.52 17.23 4.37
CA VAL A 59 14.83 18.11 3.44
C VAL A 59 14.94 19.55 3.92
N ASP A 60 15.33 20.46 3.03
CA ASP A 60 15.32 21.90 3.32
C ASP A 60 13.92 22.45 3.05
N ILE A 61 13.10 22.58 4.11
CA ILE A 61 11.69 23.01 4.00
C ILE A 61 11.51 24.46 3.54
N GLU A 62 12.57 25.27 3.59
CA GLU A 62 12.56 26.65 3.10
C GLU A 62 12.98 26.75 1.63
N ALA A 63 13.48 25.65 1.04
CA ALA A 63 13.83 25.59 -0.37
C ALA A 63 12.58 25.61 -1.29
N PRO A 64 12.74 25.92 -2.58
CA PRO A 64 11.65 25.79 -3.56
C PRO A 64 11.08 24.36 -3.59
N GLU A 65 9.76 24.22 -3.77
CA GLU A 65 9.04 22.93 -3.77
C GLU A 65 9.68 21.88 -4.69
N SER A 66 10.16 22.29 -5.87
CA SER A 66 10.83 21.38 -6.81
C SER A 66 12.11 20.77 -6.22
N LEU A 67 12.88 21.57 -5.48
CA LEU A 67 14.10 21.08 -4.83
C LEU A 67 13.77 20.18 -3.64
N GLN A 68 12.73 20.53 -2.87
CA GLN A 68 12.25 19.67 -1.79
C GLN A 68 11.82 18.30 -2.32
N GLN A 69 11.06 18.26 -3.42
CA GLN A 69 10.64 17.00 -4.04
C GLN A 69 11.84 16.14 -4.47
N GLU A 70 12.87 16.74 -5.07
CA GLU A 70 14.11 16.03 -5.43
C GLU A 70 14.85 15.47 -4.21
N GLN A 71 14.92 16.25 -3.12
CA GLN A 71 15.52 15.83 -1.85
C GLN A 71 14.74 14.67 -1.22
N VAL A 72 13.40 14.76 -1.17
CA VAL A 72 12.52 13.70 -0.68
C VAL A 72 12.72 12.42 -1.47
N VAL A 73 12.72 12.48 -2.81
CA VAL A 73 12.95 11.30 -3.66
C VAL A 73 14.32 10.69 -3.40
N THR A 74 15.36 11.52 -3.28
CA THR A 74 16.72 11.08 -2.99
C THR A 74 16.81 10.41 -1.62
N TYR A 75 16.19 11.00 -0.61
CA TYR A 75 16.10 10.46 0.74
C TYR A 75 15.40 9.10 0.74
N ILE A 76 14.20 9.01 0.15
CA ILE A 76 13.43 7.75 0.08
C ILE A 76 14.24 6.67 -0.62
N LYS A 77 14.99 6.96 -1.70
CA LYS A 77 15.85 5.98 -2.38
C LYS A 77 17.01 5.48 -1.51
N SER A 78 17.51 6.30 -0.60
CA SER A 78 18.60 5.93 0.32
C SER A 78 18.16 5.02 1.47
N LEU A 79 16.84 4.97 1.76
CA LEU A 79 16.32 4.23 2.91
C LEU A 79 16.53 2.72 2.81
N THR A 80 16.85 2.12 3.96
CA THR A 80 16.92 0.66 4.10
C THR A 80 15.54 0.02 3.88
N ARG A 81 15.52 -1.27 3.56
CA ARG A 81 14.26 -2.03 3.37
C ARG A 81 13.33 -1.90 4.58
N LYS A 82 13.86 -2.01 5.80
CA LYS A 82 13.09 -1.90 7.04
C LYS A 82 12.49 -0.51 7.19
N THR A 83 13.30 0.54 7.00
CA THR A 83 12.83 1.93 7.14
C THR A 83 11.74 2.26 6.12
N VAL A 84 11.81 1.74 4.89
CA VAL A 84 10.72 1.90 3.91
C VAL A 84 9.45 1.21 4.38
N GLN A 85 9.54 0.01 4.97
CA GLN A 85 8.37 -0.68 5.52
C GLN A 85 7.72 0.11 6.64
N ASP A 86 8.52 0.61 7.59
CA ASP A 86 8.03 1.38 8.74
C ASP A 86 7.40 2.71 8.28
N PHE A 87 8.07 3.43 7.37
CA PHE A 87 7.57 4.68 6.81
C PHE A 87 6.26 4.47 6.05
N TYR A 88 6.20 3.48 5.15
CA TYR A 88 4.98 3.16 4.42
C TYR A 88 3.83 2.82 5.38
N HIS A 89 4.09 2.05 6.44
CA HIS A 89 3.05 1.74 7.44
C HIS A 89 2.54 2.97 8.15
N ALA A 90 3.42 3.87 8.54
CA ALA A 90 3.07 5.05 9.31
C ALA A 90 2.39 6.15 8.49
N TYR A 91 2.69 6.24 7.19
CA TYR A 91 2.19 7.31 6.32
C TYR A 91 1.01 6.90 5.43
N MET A 92 1.02 5.70 4.83
CA MET A 92 0.06 5.37 3.78
C MET A 92 -1.32 5.02 4.34
N GLU A 93 -2.33 5.70 3.80
CA GLU A 93 -3.74 5.52 4.13
C GLU A 93 -4.41 4.43 3.28
N SER A 94 -5.63 4.05 3.68
CA SER A 94 -6.43 2.96 3.12
C SER A 94 -6.50 2.98 1.59
N TYR A 95 -6.78 4.15 0.99
CA TYR A 95 -6.91 4.26 -0.46
C TYR A 95 -5.60 3.95 -1.21
N GLY A 96 -4.47 4.52 -0.76
CA GLY A 96 -3.17 4.26 -1.38
C GLY A 96 -2.74 2.79 -1.21
N VAL A 97 -3.03 2.20 -0.05
CA VAL A 97 -2.81 0.77 0.20
C VAL A 97 -3.65 -0.08 -0.76
N ILE A 98 -4.92 0.26 -0.99
CA ILE A 98 -5.78 -0.46 -1.94
C ILE A 98 -5.23 -0.44 -3.35
N GLU A 99 -4.78 0.73 -3.84
CA GLU A 99 -4.19 0.82 -5.19
C GLU A 99 -2.94 -0.06 -5.33
N ASP A 100 -2.07 -0.06 -4.31
CA ASP A 100 -0.86 -0.88 -4.31
C ASP A 100 -1.16 -2.38 -4.28
N LEU A 101 -2.28 -2.81 -3.70
CA LEU A 101 -2.73 -4.21 -3.70
C LEU A 101 -3.18 -4.71 -5.07
N MET A 102 -3.38 -3.81 -6.05
CA MET A 102 -3.76 -4.22 -7.41
C MET A 102 -2.66 -5.04 -8.11
N ILE A 103 -1.43 -5.01 -7.61
CA ILE A 103 -0.34 -5.88 -8.08
C ILE A 103 -0.52 -7.35 -7.69
N LEU A 104 -1.35 -7.65 -6.68
CA LEU A 104 -1.53 -9.01 -6.19
C LEU A 104 -2.13 -9.91 -7.28
N ASN A 105 -1.59 -11.12 -7.39
CA ASN A 105 -2.20 -12.19 -8.20
C ASN A 105 -3.45 -12.76 -7.50
N GLU A 106 -4.21 -13.57 -8.22
CA GLU A 106 -5.46 -14.18 -7.73
C GLU A 106 -5.29 -14.94 -6.41
N HIS A 107 -4.20 -15.69 -6.24
CA HIS A 107 -3.92 -16.43 -5.01
C HIS A 107 -3.70 -15.51 -3.81
N ASN A 108 -2.88 -14.46 -3.97
CA ASN A 108 -2.61 -13.50 -2.90
C ASN A 108 -3.85 -12.66 -2.58
N ARG A 109 -4.66 -12.31 -3.57
CA ARG A 109 -5.96 -11.65 -3.36
C ARG A 109 -6.88 -12.53 -2.53
N LEU A 110 -6.99 -13.81 -2.88
CA LEU A 110 -7.79 -14.77 -2.13
C LEU A 110 -7.31 -14.91 -0.68
N HIS A 111 -6.00 -15.02 -0.47
CA HIS A 111 -5.42 -15.12 0.87
C HIS A 111 -5.65 -13.85 1.70
N LEU A 112 -5.57 -12.66 1.09
CA LEU A 112 -5.94 -11.41 1.75
C LEU A 112 -7.42 -11.42 2.16
N LEU A 113 -8.33 -11.81 1.27
CA LEU A 113 -9.76 -11.88 1.60
C LEU A 113 -10.04 -12.87 2.74
N PHE A 114 -9.29 -13.97 2.81
CA PHE A 114 -9.36 -14.91 3.94
C PHE A 114 -8.98 -14.23 5.28
N GLN A 115 -7.96 -13.38 5.32
CA GLN A 115 -7.62 -12.62 6.54
C GLN A 115 -8.67 -11.56 6.89
N LEU A 116 -9.25 -10.92 5.86
CA LEU A 116 -10.20 -9.82 6.05
C LEU A 116 -11.61 -10.30 6.42
N THR A 117 -11.98 -11.53 6.05
CA THR A 117 -13.35 -12.07 6.21
C THR A 117 -13.40 -13.22 7.23
N PRO A 118 -14.58 -13.54 7.81
CA PRO A 118 -14.73 -14.72 8.66
C PRO A 118 -14.86 -16.03 7.87
N TYR A 119 -14.78 -15.99 6.55
CA TYR A 119 -15.01 -17.15 5.69
C TYR A 119 -13.78 -18.04 5.62
N SER A 120 -13.99 -19.36 5.48
CA SER A 120 -12.86 -20.28 5.30
C SER A 120 -12.22 -20.10 3.92
N PHE A 121 -10.93 -20.42 3.83
CA PHE A 121 -10.21 -20.36 2.56
C PHE A 121 -10.86 -21.27 1.50
N GLU A 122 -11.29 -22.48 1.88
CA GLU A 122 -11.95 -23.43 0.98
C GLU A 122 -13.28 -22.88 0.47
N TYR A 123 -14.04 -22.18 1.32
CA TYR A 123 -15.29 -21.55 0.90
C TYR A 123 -15.02 -20.44 -0.13
N LEU A 124 -14.00 -19.62 0.09
CA LEU A 124 -13.62 -18.57 -0.85
C LEU A 124 -13.06 -19.15 -2.17
N GLU A 125 -12.31 -20.25 -2.12
CA GLU A 125 -11.89 -21.00 -3.31
C GLU A 125 -13.08 -21.56 -4.08
N LEU A 126 -14.07 -22.15 -3.40
CA LEU A 126 -15.27 -22.70 -4.02
C LEU A 126 -16.07 -21.62 -4.73
N LEU A 127 -16.35 -20.49 -4.05
CA LEU A 127 -16.98 -19.33 -4.68
C LEU A 127 -16.20 -18.85 -5.90
N ASN A 128 -14.87 -18.90 -5.84
CA ASN A 128 -14.06 -18.49 -6.97
C ASN A 128 -14.20 -19.45 -8.17
N ARG A 129 -14.22 -20.77 -7.93
CA ARG A 129 -14.35 -21.83 -8.95
C ARG A 129 -15.76 -21.91 -9.54
N GLU A 130 -16.81 -21.78 -8.74
CA GLU A 130 -18.21 -21.85 -9.22
C GLU A 130 -18.58 -20.69 -10.16
N ILE A 131 -17.89 -19.55 -10.07
CA ILE A 131 -18.11 -18.39 -10.95
C ILE A 131 -17.30 -18.48 -12.26
N LEU A 132 -16.34 -19.41 -12.35
CA LEU A 132 -15.52 -19.64 -13.55
C LEU A 132 -16.07 -20.75 -14.47
N ASN A 133 -17.04 -21.54 -13.98
CA ASN A 133 -17.80 -22.53 -14.73
C ASN A 133 -19.14 -21.97 -15.19
#